data_AF-A0A395NGK1-F1
#
_entry.id   AF-A0A395NGK1-F1
#
_cell.length_a   1.000
_cell.length_b   1.000
_cell.length_c   1.000
_cell.angle_alpha   90.00
_cell.angle_beta   90.00
_cell.angle_gamma   90.00
#
_symmetry.space_group_name_H-M   'P 1'
#
loop_
_entity.id
_entity.type
_entity.pdbx_description
1 polymer ?
#
loop_
_entity_poly.entity_id
_entity_poly.type
_entity_poly.pdbx_seq_one_letter_code
_entity_poly.pdbx_strand_id
1 'polypeptide(L)'
;MAARLSVSEVSAQSILMSADLIFTTISLGIGVASSHMIGALLGADQPILAQQAVLAPYALSIALGAVELIFIMMLRSNFGYMFTSDREVVEETAKVLPLMAIFQVLDLSNGGAGGILRGARRNHLSAVSALAAPHTMSSQWPLISPQKHQKEEFDLEPTATYAFAGITTFSQLQAVECLTQDGPVDDILIVGFPFDTATSYRTGTRFGPNAIRQGSRAISLALLTQFFTLLSGHYNYRQSINPFQQNISVVDCGDLPVSPFDNALAFAQMEEWYSRLLNRPVKTPESGISSKITGRKHPQIVSLGGDHSISLPILRALHRVHGAISAIHIDAHIDTWSPKVFAGSNGSPSKQSQVADGTPYYWAGMEGLLTKSSVHAGIRSSLDSNADLSLDAEMGFTIIPAGAMLQENGLQHVIQKIRDIVPHKEPVYVSLDIDSLDPAFAPGTAGPAAGGWTSREVIQIIIESLQGLNVVGVDVVEVLPGMDSAEITGIVAAELTFEIITSLVKNRINA
;
A
#
# COMPACT_ATOMS: atom_id res chain seq x y z
N MET A 1 -35.39 1.33 -9.04
CA MET A 1 -36.68 0.63 -9.21
C MET A 1 -36.42 -0.84 -9.55
N ALA A 2 -35.77 -1.56 -8.63
CA ALA A 2 -35.41 -2.98 -8.77
C ALA A 2 -36.38 -3.85 -7.95
N ALA A 3 -37.69 -3.64 -8.12
CA ALA A 3 -38.70 -4.19 -7.20
C ALA A 3 -40.01 -4.58 -7.90
N ARG A 4 -39.97 -5.16 -9.11
CA ARG A 4 -41.19 -5.67 -9.76
C ARG A 4 -41.10 -7.01 -10.47
N LEU A 5 -39.91 -7.60 -10.63
CA LEU A 5 -39.78 -8.94 -11.20
C LEU A 5 -39.70 -9.96 -10.08
N SER A 6 -40.52 -11.01 -10.13
CA SER A 6 -40.44 -12.15 -9.22
C SER A 6 -39.12 -12.92 -9.48
N VAL A 7 -38.71 -13.72 -8.50
CA VAL A 7 -37.53 -14.59 -8.64
C VAL A 7 -37.72 -15.58 -9.80
N SER A 8 -38.96 -16.02 -10.04
CA SER A 8 -39.31 -16.90 -11.15
C SER A 8 -39.19 -16.22 -12.52
N GLU A 9 -39.59 -14.95 -12.63
CA GLU A 9 -39.47 -14.15 -13.86
C GLU A 9 -38.01 -13.86 -14.23
N VAL A 10 -37.17 -13.51 -13.25
CA VAL A 10 -35.73 -13.28 -13.47
C VAL A 10 -35.04 -14.57 -13.92
N SER A 11 -35.42 -15.71 -13.34
CA SER A 11 -34.88 -17.01 -13.71
C SER A 11 -35.31 -17.44 -15.11
N ALA A 12 -36.57 -17.22 -15.48
CA ALA A 12 -37.08 -17.48 -16.83
C ALA A 12 -36.39 -16.59 -17.87
N GLN A 13 -36.14 -15.31 -17.55
CA GLN A 13 -35.39 -14.39 -18.41
C GLN A 13 -33.98 -14.91 -18.70
N SER A 14 -33.27 -15.44 -17.70
CA SER A 14 -31.93 -16.02 -17.88
C SER A 14 -31.93 -17.21 -18.84
N ILE A 15 -32.95 -18.08 -18.76
CA ILE A 15 -33.13 -19.22 -19.67
C ILE A 15 -33.42 -18.73 -21.10
N LEU A 16 -34.28 -17.74 -21.26
CA LEU A 16 -34.61 -17.16 -22.56
C LEU A 16 -33.40 -16.48 -23.23
N MET A 17 -32.58 -15.75 -22.46
CA MET A 17 -31.33 -15.17 -22.97
C MET A 17 -30.33 -16.25 -23.41
N SER A 18 -30.25 -17.35 -22.66
CA SER A 18 -29.37 -18.48 -23.02
C SER A 18 -29.85 -19.17 -24.30
N ALA A 19 -31.17 -19.32 -24.47
CA ALA A 19 -31.76 -19.85 -25.68
C ALA A 19 -31.48 -18.94 -26.90
N ASP A 20 -31.67 -17.64 -26.75
CA ASP A 20 -31.46 -16.62 -27.78
C ASP A 20 -30.02 -16.64 -28.31
N LEU A 21 -29.05 -16.75 -27.39
CA LEU A 21 -27.65 -16.88 -27.75
C LEU A 21 -27.38 -18.17 -28.56
N ILE A 22 -27.96 -19.30 -28.16
CA ILE A 22 -27.77 -20.59 -28.85
C ILE A 22 -28.30 -20.49 -30.28
N PHE A 23 -29.52 -20.03 -30.49
CA PHE A 23 -30.13 -19.98 -31.82
C PHE A 23 -29.49 -18.90 -32.72
N THR A 24 -29.03 -17.79 -32.16
CA THR A 24 -28.37 -16.71 -32.93
C THR A 24 -27.02 -17.11 -33.53
N THR A 25 -26.35 -18.14 -33.01
CA THR A 25 -25.10 -18.65 -33.60
C THR A 25 -25.26 -19.13 -35.05
N ILE A 26 -26.43 -19.68 -35.40
CA ILE A 26 -26.74 -20.15 -36.76
C ILE A 26 -26.83 -18.96 -37.72
N SER A 27 -27.51 -17.88 -37.32
CA SER A 27 -27.59 -16.62 -38.07
C SER A 27 -26.20 -16.03 -38.34
N LEU A 28 -25.34 -16.00 -37.32
CA LEU A 28 -23.98 -15.47 -37.43
C LEU A 28 -23.15 -16.28 -38.43
N GLY A 29 -23.24 -17.61 -38.39
CA GLY A 29 -22.54 -18.51 -39.31
C GLY A 29 -22.89 -18.25 -40.77
N ILE A 30 -24.19 -18.10 -41.07
CA ILE A 30 -24.67 -17.77 -42.42
C ILE A 30 -24.16 -16.40 -42.86
N GLY A 31 -24.21 -15.40 -41.97
CA GLY A 31 -23.73 -14.05 -42.26
C GLY A 31 -22.24 -13.99 -42.59
N VAL A 32 -21.40 -14.76 -41.88
CA VAL A 32 -19.96 -14.85 -42.15
C VAL A 32 -19.69 -15.57 -43.48
N ALA A 33 -20.33 -16.72 -43.72
CA ALA A 33 -20.16 -17.48 -44.96
C ALA A 33 -20.58 -16.66 -46.19
N SER A 34 -21.69 -15.94 -46.09
CA SER A 34 -22.19 -15.03 -47.14
C SER A 34 -21.19 -13.91 -47.46
N SER A 35 -20.63 -13.30 -46.42
CA SER A 35 -19.65 -12.21 -46.57
C SER A 35 -18.38 -12.69 -47.28
N HIS A 36 -17.87 -13.88 -46.92
CA HIS A 36 -16.68 -14.46 -47.56
C HIS A 36 -16.95 -14.84 -49.02
N MET A 37 -18.06 -15.53 -49.30
CA MET A 37 -18.41 -15.97 -50.65
C MET A 37 -18.60 -14.79 -51.60
N ILE A 38 -19.37 -13.78 -51.19
CA ILE A 38 -19.64 -12.59 -52.02
C ILE A 38 -18.37 -11.75 -52.17
N GLY A 39 -17.60 -11.58 -51.09
CA GLY A 39 -16.32 -10.88 -51.12
C GLY A 39 -15.31 -11.54 -52.06
N ALA A 40 -15.25 -12.88 -52.09
CA ALA A 40 -14.37 -13.63 -52.98
C ALA A 40 -14.77 -13.49 -54.46
N LEU A 41 -16.06 -13.58 -54.78
CA LEU A 41 -16.55 -13.41 -56.17
C LEU A 41 -16.34 -11.99 -56.69
N LEU A 42 -16.53 -10.97 -55.84
CA LEU A 42 -16.22 -9.58 -56.19
C LEU A 42 -14.71 -9.34 -56.32
N GLY A 43 -13.89 -9.98 -55.48
CA GLY A 43 -12.43 -9.93 -55.58
C GLY A 43 -11.87 -10.62 -56.83
N ALA A 44 -12.58 -11.61 -57.36
CA ALA A 44 -12.25 -12.32 -58.59
C ALA A 44 -12.77 -11.64 -59.88
N ASP A 45 -13.31 -10.41 -59.76
CA ASP A 45 -13.92 -9.63 -60.86
C ASP A 45 -15.11 -10.36 -61.54
N GLN A 46 -15.91 -11.07 -60.76
CA GLN A 46 -17.10 -11.79 -61.22
C GLN A 46 -18.41 -11.20 -60.66
N PRO A 47 -18.79 -9.97 -61.05
CA PRO A 47 -19.92 -9.26 -60.44
C PRO A 47 -21.28 -9.91 -60.70
N ILE A 48 -21.45 -10.55 -61.86
CA ILE A 48 -22.69 -11.26 -62.22
C ILE A 48 -22.88 -12.49 -61.33
N LEU A 49 -21.81 -13.25 -61.09
CA LEU A 49 -21.85 -14.42 -60.20
C LEU A 49 -22.02 -13.98 -58.73
N ALA A 50 -21.40 -12.88 -58.32
CA ALA A 50 -21.62 -12.30 -57.00
C ALA A 50 -23.09 -11.91 -56.79
N GLN A 51 -23.75 -11.32 -57.80
CA GLN A 51 -25.17 -10.96 -57.74
C GLN A 51 -26.07 -12.20 -57.62
N GLN A 52 -25.78 -13.26 -58.37
CA GLN A 52 -26.52 -14.53 -58.29
C GLN A 52 -26.31 -15.23 -56.94
N ALA A 53 -25.10 -15.13 -56.38
CA ALA A 53 -24.72 -15.71 -55.09
C ALA A 53 -25.40 -15.04 -53.89
N VAL A 54 -26.08 -13.91 -54.06
CA VAL A 54 -26.88 -13.25 -53.00
C VAL A 54 -28.13 -14.05 -52.64
N LEU A 55 -28.74 -14.72 -53.61
CA LEU A 55 -30.04 -15.37 -53.42
C LEU A 55 -29.95 -16.61 -52.51
N ALA A 56 -28.88 -17.39 -52.66
CA ALA A 56 -28.67 -18.64 -51.92
C ALA A 56 -28.61 -18.46 -50.39
N PRO A 57 -27.76 -17.57 -49.83
CA PRO A 57 -27.69 -17.37 -48.38
C PRO A 57 -28.96 -16.73 -47.82
N TYR A 58 -29.61 -15.83 -48.56
CA TYR A 58 -30.85 -15.21 -48.12
C TYR A 58 -32.02 -16.22 -48.06
N ALA A 59 -32.14 -17.08 -49.08
CA ALA A 59 -33.12 -18.16 -49.07
C ALA A 59 -32.84 -19.18 -47.97
N LEU A 60 -31.56 -19.48 -47.70
CA LEU A 60 -31.15 -20.37 -46.62
C LEU A 60 -31.50 -19.79 -45.24
N SER A 61 -31.27 -18.49 -45.00
CA SER A 61 -31.68 -17.79 -43.78
C SER A 61 -33.19 -17.90 -43.51
N ILE A 62 -34.02 -17.70 -44.55
CA ILE A 62 -35.49 -17.81 -44.41
C ILE A 62 -35.92 -19.24 -44.11
N ALA A 63 -35.34 -20.22 -44.83
CA ALA A 63 -35.67 -21.63 -44.63
C ALA A 63 -35.27 -22.12 -43.23
N LEU A 64 -34.07 -21.77 -42.76
CA LEU A 64 -33.61 -22.13 -41.42
C LEU A 64 -34.40 -21.40 -40.33
N GLY A 65 -34.78 -20.13 -40.53
CA GLY A 65 -35.67 -19.43 -39.61
C GLY A 65 -37.00 -20.16 -39.43
N ALA A 66 -37.61 -20.64 -40.52
CA ALA A 66 -38.84 -21.43 -40.44
C ALA A 66 -38.65 -22.76 -39.68
N VAL A 67 -37.52 -23.44 -39.87
CA VAL A 67 -37.18 -24.67 -39.15
C VAL A 67 -36.97 -24.40 -37.66
N GLU A 68 -36.23 -23.34 -37.30
CA GLU A 68 -36.00 -22.94 -35.91
C GLU A 68 -37.30 -22.57 -35.22
N LEU A 69 -38.18 -21.83 -35.88
CA LEU A 69 -39.52 -21.49 -35.37
C LEU A 69 -40.30 -22.77 -35.03
N ILE A 70 -40.36 -23.72 -35.96
CA ILE A 70 -41.07 -25.00 -35.74
C ILE A 70 -40.43 -25.76 -34.57
N PHE A 71 -39.10 -25.83 -34.53
CA PHE A 71 -38.35 -26.54 -33.51
C PHE A 71 -38.59 -25.95 -32.10
N ILE A 72 -38.49 -24.63 -31.94
CA ILE A 72 -38.75 -23.94 -30.67
C ILE A 72 -40.22 -24.16 -30.25
N MET A 73 -41.16 -24.07 -31.20
CA MET A 73 -42.58 -24.29 -30.91
C MET A 73 -42.89 -25.73 -30.48
N MET A 74 -42.21 -26.73 -31.06
CA MET A 74 -42.36 -28.14 -30.66
C MET A 74 -41.80 -28.40 -29.26
N LEU A 75 -40.70 -27.76 -28.90
CA LEU A 75 -40.03 -27.98 -27.61
C LEU A 75 -40.51 -27.03 -26.50
N ARG A 76 -41.36 -26.05 -26.80
CA ARG A 76 -41.73 -24.95 -25.89
C ARG A 76 -42.08 -25.37 -24.47
N SER A 77 -42.81 -26.50 -24.29
CA SER A 77 -43.27 -26.95 -22.98
C SER A 77 -42.21 -27.69 -22.18
N ASN A 78 -41.16 -28.19 -22.85
CA ASN A 78 -40.14 -29.04 -22.25
C ASN A 78 -38.76 -28.36 -22.19
N PHE A 79 -38.56 -27.27 -22.96
CA PHE A 79 -37.28 -26.60 -23.09
C PHE A 79 -36.73 -26.09 -21.74
N GLY A 80 -37.59 -25.50 -20.90
CA GLY A 80 -37.19 -25.00 -19.58
C GLY A 80 -36.64 -26.08 -18.65
N TYR A 81 -37.09 -27.33 -18.79
CA TYR A 81 -36.60 -28.45 -17.98
C TYR A 81 -35.14 -28.82 -18.24
N MET A 82 -34.54 -28.34 -19.34
CA MET A 82 -33.11 -28.50 -19.57
C MET A 82 -32.26 -27.64 -18.62
N PHE A 83 -32.85 -26.61 -18.01
CA PHE A 83 -32.12 -25.63 -17.19
C PHE A 83 -32.55 -25.63 -15.72
N THR A 84 -33.79 -26.00 -15.42
CA THR A 84 -34.30 -26.01 -14.03
C THR A 84 -35.40 -27.05 -13.82
N SER A 85 -35.51 -27.55 -12.59
CA SER A 85 -36.61 -28.41 -12.15
C SER A 85 -37.81 -27.63 -11.57
N ASP A 86 -37.69 -26.30 -11.43
CA ASP A 86 -38.75 -25.44 -10.92
C ASP A 86 -39.88 -25.28 -11.95
N ARG A 87 -41.08 -25.76 -11.60
CA ARG A 87 -42.24 -25.76 -12.49
C ARG A 87 -42.70 -24.34 -12.83
N GLU A 88 -42.63 -23.41 -11.89
CA GLU A 88 -43.08 -22.03 -12.11
C GLU A 88 -42.19 -21.34 -13.17
N VAL A 89 -40.87 -21.51 -13.06
CA VAL A 89 -39.90 -20.98 -14.03
C VAL A 89 -40.07 -21.62 -15.41
N VAL A 90 -40.34 -22.93 -15.47
CA VAL A 90 -40.56 -23.64 -16.74
C VAL A 90 -41.83 -23.15 -17.43
N GLU A 91 -42.92 -22.96 -16.69
CA GLU A 91 -44.17 -22.44 -17.23
C GLU A 91 -44.03 -21.01 -17.74
N GLU A 92 -43.34 -20.13 -17.02
CA GLU A 92 -43.06 -18.76 -17.48
C GLU A 92 -42.18 -18.74 -18.73
N THR A 93 -41.14 -19.59 -18.79
CA THR A 93 -40.29 -19.73 -19.98
C THR A 93 -41.12 -20.19 -21.19
N ALA A 94 -41.99 -21.19 -21.01
CA ALA A 94 -42.83 -21.73 -22.07
C ALA A 94 -43.83 -20.71 -22.65
N LYS A 95 -44.29 -19.74 -21.85
CA LYS A 95 -45.17 -18.65 -22.31
C LYS A 95 -44.47 -17.67 -23.24
N VAL A 96 -43.18 -17.41 -23.02
CA VAL A 96 -42.43 -16.37 -23.76
C VAL A 96 -41.69 -16.93 -24.98
N LEU A 97 -41.32 -18.22 -24.97
CA LEU A 97 -40.61 -18.87 -26.09
C LEU A 97 -41.24 -18.67 -27.49
N PRO A 98 -42.58 -18.70 -27.68
CA PRO A 98 -43.17 -18.43 -28.99
C PRO A 98 -42.87 -17.03 -29.53
N LEU A 99 -42.80 -16.03 -28.66
CA LEU A 99 -42.49 -14.65 -29.03
C LEU A 99 -41.02 -14.53 -29.44
N MET A 100 -40.12 -15.14 -28.66
CA MET A 100 -38.70 -15.24 -28.98
C MET A 100 -38.46 -15.94 -30.33
N ALA A 101 -39.17 -17.04 -30.60
CA ALA A 101 -39.03 -17.79 -31.85
C ALA A 101 -39.40 -16.95 -33.09
N ILE A 102 -40.37 -16.04 -32.98
CA ILE A 102 -40.72 -15.12 -34.07
C ILE A 102 -39.59 -14.10 -34.30
N PHE A 103 -39.00 -13.56 -33.23
CA PHE A 103 -37.87 -12.64 -33.34
C PHE A 103 -36.64 -13.31 -33.95
N GLN A 104 -36.39 -14.58 -33.60
CA GLN A 104 -35.29 -15.35 -34.15
C GLN A 104 -35.34 -15.47 -35.68
N VAL A 105 -36.53 -15.62 -36.27
CA VAL A 105 -36.71 -15.64 -37.74
C VAL A 105 -36.26 -14.31 -38.37
N LEU A 106 -36.54 -13.20 -37.71
CA LEU A 106 -36.18 -11.86 -38.16
C LEU A 106 -34.67 -11.62 -38.02
N ASP A 107 -34.07 -12.12 -36.94
CA ASP A 107 -32.63 -12.05 -36.72
C ASP A 107 -31.83 -12.94 -37.68
N LEU A 108 -32.35 -14.10 -38.07
CA LEU A 108 -31.76 -14.94 -39.11
C LEU A 108 -31.79 -14.26 -40.49
N SER A 109 -32.92 -13.62 -40.81
CA SER A 109 -33.07 -12.85 -42.05
C SER A 109 -32.10 -11.66 -42.09
N ASN A 110 -31.99 -10.93 -40.98
CA ASN A 110 -31.08 -9.79 -40.88
C ASN A 110 -29.61 -10.21 -40.89
N GLY A 111 -29.24 -11.31 -40.23
CA GLY A 111 -27.88 -11.85 -40.26
C GLY A 111 -27.43 -12.23 -41.67
N GLY A 112 -28.32 -12.85 -42.46
CA GLY A 112 -28.09 -13.15 -43.88
C GLY A 112 -27.91 -11.88 -44.71
N ALA A 113 -28.84 -10.93 -44.61
CA ALA A 113 -28.78 -9.64 -45.31
C ALA A 113 -27.53 -8.82 -44.94
N GLY A 114 -27.18 -8.76 -43.66
CA GLY A 114 -25.98 -8.10 -43.16
C GLY A 114 -24.70 -8.74 -43.69
N GLY A 115 -24.64 -10.08 -43.76
CA GLY A 115 -23.54 -10.81 -44.38
C GLY A 115 -23.34 -10.47 -45.86
N ILE A 116 -24.43 -10.40 -46.62
CA ILE A 116 -24.44 -9.98 -48.02
C ILE A 116 -23.89 -8.56 -48.19
N LEU A 117 -24.39 -7.61 -47.38
CA LEU A 117 -23.98 -6.22 -47.44
C LEU A 117 -22.51 -6.01 -47.06
N ARG A 118 -21.99 -6.76 -46.07
CA ARG A 118 -20.57 -6.77 -45.72
C ARG A 118 -19.69 -7.32 -46.84
N GLY A 119 -20.08 -8.45 -47.44
CA GLY A 119 -19.39 -9.01 -48.60
C GLY A 119 -19.34 -8.05 -49.79
N ALA A 120 -20.40 -7.26 -49.99
CA ALA A 120 -20.48 -6.22 -51.01
C ALA A 120 -19.77 -4.89 -50.66
N ARG A 121 -19.01 -4.83 -49.56
CA ARG A 121 -18.35 -3.63 -49.02
C ARG A 121 -19.30 -2.46 -48.69
N ARG A 122 -20.59 -2.74 -48.47
CA ARG A 122 -21.60 -1.74 -48.06
C ARG A 122 -21.82 -1.77 -46.55
N ASN A 123 -20.73 -1.67 -45.79
CA ASN A 123 -20.73 -1.81 -44.33
C ASN A 123 -21.65 -0.80 -43.62
N HIS A 124 -21.77 0.42 -44.16
CA HIS A 124 -22.68 1.44 -43.64
C HIS A 124 -24.16 1.03 -43.74
N LEU A 125 -24.56 0.34 -44.82
CA LEU A 125 -25.92 -0.19 -44.96
C LEU A 125 -26.13 -1.42 -44.07
N SER A 126 -25.11 -2.25 -43.88
CA SER A 126 -25.18 -3.37 -42.92
C SER A 126 -25.35 -2.88 -41.48
N ALA A 127 -24.77 -1.73 -41.12
CA ALA A 127 -24.96 -1.12 -39.81
C ALA A 127 -26.40 -0.60 -39.63
N VAL A 128 -26.99 -0.04 -40.69
CA VAL A 128 -28.38 0.43 -40.68
C VAL A 128 -29.38 -0.74 -40.67
N SER A 129 -29.10 -1.85 -41.37
CA SER A 129 -29.96 -3.03 -41.32
C SER A 129 -29.95 -3.71 -39.95
N ALA A 130 -28.82 -3.67 -39.24
CA ALA A 130 -28.74 -4.11 -37.85
C ALA A 130 -29.75 -3.36 -36.97
N LEU A 131 -29.86 -2.04 -37.12
CA LEU A 131 -30.81 -1.19 -36.38
C LEU A 131 -32.29 -1.43 -36.74
N ALA A 132 -32.58 -2.04 -37.89
CA ALA A 132 -33.94 -2.32 -38.36
C ALA A 132 -34.44 -3.73 -38.01
N ALA A 133 -33.57 -4.62 -37.52
CA ALA A 133 -34.07 -5.81 -36.85
C ALA A 133 -34.83 -5.38 -35.60
N PRO A 134 -35.96 -6.02 -35.30
CA PRO A 134 -36.46 -5.98 -33.95
C PRO A 134 -35.46 -6.75 -33.11
N HIS A 135 -34.39 -6.08 -32.71
CA HIS A 135 -33.64 -6.50 -31.56
C HIS A 135 -34.70 -6.83 -30.52
N THR A 136 -34.68 -8.07 -30.03
CA THR A 136 -34.71 -8.32 -28.60
C THR A 136 -33.61 -7.42 -27.99
N MET A 137 -33.87 -6.10 -27.98
CA MET A 137 -33.57 -5.30 -26.83
C MET A 137 -34.18 -6.14 -25.74
N SER A 138 -33.32 -6.85 -25.00
CA SER A 138 -33.61 -7.21 -23.64
C SER A 138 -34.39 -6.03 -23.11
N SER A 139 -35.68 -6.21 -22.91
CA SER A 139 -36.52 -5.26 -22.24
C SER A 139 -36.11 -5.29 -20.77
N GLN A 140 -34.88 -4.84 -20.49
CA GLN A 140 -34.75 -3.70 -19.61
C GLN A 140 -35.56 -2.55 -20.24
N TRP A 141 -36.89 -2.69 -20.22
CA TRP A 141 -37.71 -1.53 -20.04
C TRP A 141 -37.12 -0.88 -18.80
N PRO A 142 -36.62 0.36 -18.87
CA PRO A 142 -36.31 1.04 -17.64
C PRO A 142 -37.64 1.09 -16.92
N LEU A 143 -37.79 0.28 -15.89
CA LEU A 143 -38.71 0.52 -14.78
C LEU A 143 -38.34 1.84 -14.10
N ILE A 144 -37.62 2.75 -14.73
CA ILE A 144 -37.37 4.10 -14.26
C ILE A 144 -38.16 4.91 -15.27
N SER A 145 -39.16 5.66 -14.78
CA SER A 145 -39.74 6.77 -15.55
C SER A 145 -38.62 7.50 -16.30
N PRO A 146 -38.85 8.21 -17.41
CA PRO A 146 -37.87 9.20 -17.86
C PRO A 146 -37.72 10.23 -16.73
N GLN A 147 -36.85 9.94 -15.75
CA GLN A 147 -36.12 10.95 -15.05
C GLN A 147 -35.51 11.70 -16.21
N LYS A 148 -35.85 13.00 -16.32
CA LYS A 148 -35.02 13.93 -17.07
C LYS A 148 -33.60 13.45 -16.86
N HIS A 149 -32.89 13.08 -17.92
CA HIS A 149 -31.45 12.98 -17.82
C HIS A 149 -31.02 14.38 -17.36
N GLN A 150 -30.91 14.56 -16.04
CA GLN A 150 -30.01 15.52 -15.49
C GLN A 150 -28.71 15.10 -16.16
N LYS A 151 -28.24 15.91 -17.11
CA LYS A 151 -26.84 15.83 -17.48
C LYS A 151 -26.12 15.82 -16.16
N GLU A 152 -25.42 14.73 -15.87
CA GLU A 152 -24.52 14.71 -14.72
C GLU A 152 -23.55 15.86 -14.99
N GLU A 153 -23.81 16.97 -14.32
CA GLU A 153 -22.98 18.14 -14.37
C GLU A 153 -21.84 17.83 -13.41
N PHE A 154 -20.83 17.17 -13.96
CA PHE A 154 -19.61 16.89 -13.24
C PHE A 154 -18.90 18.21 -13.02
N ASP A 155 -18.48 18.45 -11.78
CA ASP A 155 -17.39 19.39 -11.56
C ASP A 155 -16.15 18.80 -12.24
N LEU A 156 -15.77 19.39 -13.37
CA LEU A 156 -14.61 18.96 -14.15
C LEU A 156 -13.30 19.48 -13.55
N GLU A 157 -13.38 20.37 -12.55
CA GLU A 157 -12.19 20.78 -11.82
C GLU A 157 -11.73 19.62 -10.93
N PRO A 158 -10.51 19.10 -11.13
CA PRO A 158 -9.99 18.01 -10.32
C PRO A 158 -9.63 18.54 -8.93
N THR A 159 -10.63 18.60 -8.05
CA THR A 159 -10.48 19.13 -6.68
C THR A 159 -10.20 18.05 -5.64
N ALA A 160 -10.32 16.78 -6.01
CA ALA A 160 -10.04 15.64 -5.15
C ALA A 160 -8.54 15.31 -5.11
N THR A 161 -7.96 15.33 -3.90
CA THR A 161 -6.58 14.92 -3.66
C THR A 161 -6.55 13.44 -3.30
N TYR A 162 -6.12 12.56 -4.21
CA TYR A 162 -6.07 11.13 -3.91
C TYR A 162 -4.77 10.72 -3.20
N ALA A 163 -4.85 9.74 -2.30
CA ALA A 163 -3.69 9.15 -1.63
C ALA A 163 -2.62 8.67 -2.63
N PHE A 164 -3.03 8.13 -3.79
CA PHE A 164 -2.14 7.68 -4.86
C PHE A 164 -1.63 8.79 -5.79
N ALA A 165 -2.01 10.05 -5.59
CA ALA A 165 -1.56 11.20 -6.36
C ALA A 165 -0.65 12.13 -5.54
N GLY A 166 -0.08 13.15 -6.19
CA GLY A 166 0.74 14.19 -5.55
C GLY A 166 2.20 13.80 -5.28
N ILE A 167 2.95 14.76 -4.73
CA ILE A 167 4.34 14.56 -4.29
C ILE A 167 4.33 13.62 -3.08
N THR A 168 5.21 12.63 -3.07
CA THR A 168 5.27 11.63 -2.00
C THR A 168 6.12 12.13 -0.83
N THR A 169 5.44 12.66 0.18
CA THR A 169 5.96 12.95 1.52
C THR A 169 5.34 11.99 2.54
N PHE A 170 5.90 11.93 3.74
CA PHE A 170 5.32 11.16 4.84
C PHE A 170 3.91 11.67 5.15
N SER A 171 2.91 10.78 5.05
CA SER A 171 1.49 11.05 5.25
C SER A 171 0.94 12.23 4.43
N GLN A 172 1.53 12.49 3.24
CA GLN A 172 1.25 13.67 2.41
C GLN A 172 1.38 15.01 3.16
N LEU A 173 2.22 15.07 4.20
CA LEU A 173 2.53 16.31 4.89
C LEU A 173 3.21 17.30 3.93
N GLN A 174 3.12 18.59 4.26
CA GLN A 174 3.83 19.61 3.51
C GLN A 174 5.34 19.31 3.51
N ALA A 175 5.94 19.19 2.33
CA ALA A 175 7.39 19.18 2.17
C ALA A 175 7.93 20.56 2.53
N VAL A 176 8.93 20.61 3.41
CA VAL A 176 9.58 21.87 3.77
C VAL A 176 11.09 21.77 3.59
N GLU A 177 11.69 22.83 3.07
CA GLU A 177 13.12 22.89 2.80
C GLU A 177 13.91 23.09 4.09
N CYS A 178 14.07 22.00 4.86
CA CYS A 178 14.77 22.04 6.14
C CYS A 178 16.28 22.11 5.99
N LEU A 179 16.91 21.77 4.86
CA LEU A 179 18.37 21.65 4.77
C LEU A 179 19.05 22.95 4.31
N THR A 180 18.60 24.08 4.85
CA THR A 180 19.12 25.42 4.58
C THR A 180 19.43 26.15 5.89
N GLN A 181 20.18 27.24 5.83
CA GLN A 181 20.51 28.04 7.01
C GLN A 181 19.24 28.64 7.65
N ASP A 182 18.32 29.13 6.82
CA ASP A 182 17.07 29.79 7.21
C ASP A 182 15.84 28.88 7.03
N GLY A 183 16.04 27.56 7.12
CA GLY A 183 14.95 26.59 7.07
C GLY A 183 13.88 26.83 8.14
N PRO A 184 12.68 26.24 7.98
CA PRO A 184 11.57 26.45 8.89
C PRO A 184 11.89 26.05 10.34
N VAL A 185 11.14 26.64 11.26
CA VAL A 185 11.16 26.34 12.69
C VAL A 185 9.89 25.55 13.01
N ASP A 186 10.05 24.26 13.29
CA ASP A 186 8.97 23.33 13.64
C ASP A 186 9.40 22.40 14.78
N ASP A 187 8.46 21.64 15.34
CA ASP A 187 8.65 20.91 16.61
C ASP A 187 9.04 19.44 16.43
N ILE A 188 8.56 18.80 15.36
CA ILE A 188 9.00 17.47 14.90
C ILE A 188 9.41 17.56 13.43
N LEU A 189 10.61 17.07 13.14
CA LEU A 189 11.16 17.01 11.80
C LEU A 189 11.25 15.54 11.35
N ILE A 190 10.57 15.17 10.27
CA ILE A 190 10.73 13.86 9.64
C ILE A 190 11.83 13.98 8.59
N VAL A 191 12.89 13.20 8.71
CA VAL A 191 14.09 13.32 7.87
C VAL A 191 14.52 11.95 7.38
N GLY A 192 14.75 11.78 6.09
CA GLY A 192 15.27 10.52 5.55
C GLY A 192 16.79 10.43 5.56
N PHE A 193 17.30 9.24 5.83
CA PHE A 193 18.71 8.86 5.91
C PHE A 193 18.99 7.74 4.88
N PRO A 194 19.04 8.05 3.57
CA PRO A 194 19.18 7.04 2.52
C PRO A 194 20.61 6.48 2.43
N PHE A 195 20.98 5.60 3.36
CA PHE A 195 22.34 5.07 3.52
C PHE A 195 22.32 3.56 3.82
N ASP A 196 23.15 2.76 3.15
CA ASP A 196 23.24 1.30 3.38
C ASP A 196 24.63 0.72 3.09
N THR A 197 25.67 1.56 3.15
CA THR A 197 27.02 1.14 2.77
C THR A 197 27.81 0.59 3.96
N ALA A 198 27.19 0.50 5.14
CA ALA A 198 27.70 -0.22 6.30
C ALA A 198 27.01 -1.57 6.49
N THR A 199 26.05 -1.93 5.64
CA THR A 199 25.34 -3.21 5.71
C THR A 199 26.26 -4.41 5.49
N SER A 200 26.10 -5.44 6.33
CA SER A 200 26.93 -6.65 6.32
C SER A 200 26.39 -7.78 5.43
N TYR A 201 25.07 -7.82 5.17
CA TYR A 201 24.43 -8.91 4.43
C TYR A 201 23.74 -8.47 3.13
N ARG A 202 22.53 -7.89 3.19
CA ARG A 202 21.74 -7.54 2.00
C ARG A 202 21.56 -6.03 1.89
N THR A 203 22.09 -5.45 0.81
CA THR A 203 22.00 -4.01 0.55
C THR A 203 20.70 -3.62 -0.15
N GLY A 204 20.33 -2.35 -0.08
CA GLY A 204 19.11 -1.80 -0.67
C GLY A 204 18.32 -0.88 0.27
N THR A 205 18.68 -0.82 1.56
CA THR A 205 17.97 -0.03 2.56
C THR A 205 18.15 1.48 2.38
N ARG A 206 19.07 1.93 1.51
CA ARG A 206 19.14 3.34 1.07
C ARG A 206 17.84 3.83 0.42
N PHE A 207 16.99 2.92 -0.08
CA PHE A 207 15.67 3.24 -0.63
C PHE A 207 14.54 3.18 0.40
N GLY A 208 14.83 2.73 1.63
CA GLY A 208 13.91 2.63 2.76
C GLY A 208 13.14 3.92 3.06
N PRO A 209 13.77 5.11 3.12
CA PRO A 209 13.06 6.35 3.43
C PRO A 209 11.94 6.65 2.43
N ASN A 210 12.16 6.36 1.14
CA ASN A 210 11.16 6.55 0.10
C ASN A 210 10.02 5.53 0.24
N ALA A 211 10.34 4.26 0.51
CA ALA A 211 9.33 3.22 0.71
C ALA A 211 8.44 3.49 1.93
N ILE A 212 9.00 4.00 3.05
CA ILE A 212 8.22 4.41 4.21
C ILE A 212 7.26 5.56 3.85
N ARG A 213 7.72 6.56 3.09
CA ARG A 213 6.83 7.63 2.59
C ARG A 213 5.74 7.09 1.66
N GLN A 214 6.07 6.15 0.77
CA GLN A 214 5.08 5.50 -0.10
C GLN A 214 4.02 4.72 0.72
N GLY A 215 4.46 3.93 1.70
CA GLY A 215 3.57 3.18 2.60
C GLY A 215 2.65 4.09 3.43
N SER A 216 3.11 5.30 3.77
CA SER A 216 2.34 6.26 4.57
C SER A 216 1.17 6.92 3.84
N ARG A 217 1.03 6.73 2.52
CA ARG A 217 -0.01 7.42 1.71
C ARG A 217 -1.43 7.04 2.11
N ALA A 218 -1.66 5.84 2.62
CA ALA A 218 -2.99 5.45 3.12
C ALA A 218 -3.40 6.23 4.39
N ILE A 219 -2.42 6.71 5.16
CA ILE A 219 -2.64 7.50 6.38
C ILE A 219 -3.21 8.88 6.02
N SER A 220 -2.96 9.42 4.83
CA SER A 220 -3.43 10.75 4.44
C SER A 220 -4.89 10.84 3.96
N LEU A 221 -5.68 9.76 4.01
CA LEU A 221 -7.04 9.71 3.44
C LEU A 221 -8.07 10.67 4.11
N ALA A 222 -7.68 11.39 5.18
CA ALA A 222 -8.53 12.34 5.85
C ALA A 222 -8.52 13.72 5.14
N LEU A 223 -9.63 14.01 4.43
CA LEU A 223 -10.04 15.27 3.77
C LEU A 223 -9.63 15.47 2.30
N LEU A 224 -10.43 14.85 1.42
CA LEU A 224 -10.45 15.00 -0.04
C LEU A 224 -11.08 16.34 -0.52
N THR A 225 -10.87 17.47 0.17
CA THR A 225 -11.40 18.76 -0.29
C THR A 225 -10.33 19.85 -0.31
N GLN A 226 -10.03 20.36 -1.51
CA GLN A 226 -9.04 21.42 -1.79
C GLN A 226 -9.18 22.69 -0.92
N PHE A 227 -10.34 22.94 -0.32
CA PHE A 227 -10.59 24.10 0.54
C PHE A 227 -10.01 23.98 1.96
N PHE A 228 -9.59 22.79 2.40
CA PHE A 228 -9.05 22.55 3.74
C PHE A 228 -7.64 21.96 3.73
N THR A 229 -6.73 22.54 2.94
CA THR A 229 -5.28 22.28 3.05
C THR A 229 -4.72 22.53 4.47
N LEU A 230 -5.51 23.20 5.33
CA LEU A 230 -5.20 23.49 6.73
C LEU A 230 -5.59 22.38 7.71
N LEU A 231 -6.29 21.31 7.29
CA LEU A 231 -6.68 20.19 8.14
C LEU A 231 -5.95 18.89 7.78
N SER A 232 -4.72 19.02 7.25
CA SER A 232 -3.85 17.90 6.94
C SER A 232 -3.68 16.96 8.15
N GLY A 233 -4.02 15.68 8.00
CA GLY A 233 -3.68 14.65 8.99
C GLY A 233 -4.79 13.68 9.40
N HIS A 234 -4.42 12.44 9.73
CA HIS A 234 -5.34 11.39 10.15
C HIS A 234 -5.67 11.44 11.64
N TYR A 235 -6.91 11.12 12.00
CA TYR A 235 -7.26 10.81 13.39
C TYR A 235 -6.73 9.42 13.75
N ASN A 236 -5.73 9.35 14.61
CA ASN A 236 -5.25 8.08 15.16
C ASN A 236 -6.27 7.56 16.18
N TYR A 237 -7.07 6.58 15.77
CA TYR A 237 -8.11 5.99 16.62
C TYR A 237 -7.55 5.17 17.78
N ARG A 238 -6.33 4.61 17.67
CA ARG A 238 -5.71 3.79 18.72
C ARG A 238 -5.26 4.65 19.90
N GLN A 239 -4.76 5.85 19.62
CA GLN A 239 -4.31 6.81 20.63
C GLN A 239 -5.31 7.96 20.89
N SER A 240 -6.44 7.96 20.20
CA SER A 240 -7.58 8.89 20.29
C SER A 240 -7.23 10.37 20.02
N ILE A 241 -6.34 10.64 19.07
CA ILE A 241 -5.86 11.99 18.75
C ILE A 241 -5.48 12.11 17.28
N ASN A 242 -5.68 13.28 16.67
CA ASN A 242 -5.03 13.63 15.41
C ASN A 242 -3.72 14.37 15.71
N PRO A 243 -2.53 13.76 15.54
CA PRO A 243 -1.27 14.38 15.94
C PRO A 243 -0.91 15.63 15.13
N PHE A 244 -1.45 15.78 13.93
CA PHE A 244 -1.12 16.87 13.01
C PHE A 244 -2.01 18.12 13.20
N GLN A 245 -3.11 17.98 13.94
CA GLN A 245 -4.03 19.08 14.27
C GLN A 245 -3.82 19.63 15.69
N GLN A 246 -2.65 19.37 16.28
CA GLN A 246 -2.29 19.87 17.61
C GLN A 246 -1.45 21.14 17.54
N ASN A 247 -1.26 21.83 18.66
CA ASN A 247 -0.33 22.97 18.77
C ASN A 247 1.14 22.51 18.81
N ILE A 248 1.48 21.56 17.95
CA ILE A 248 2.78 20.91 17.82
C ILE A 248 2.93 20.61 16.34
N SER A 249 3.89 21.28 15.70
CA SER A 249 4.12 21.16 14.27
C SER A 249 4.93 19.90 13.90
N VAL A 250 4.51 19.24 12.83
CA VAL A 250 5.18 18.07 12.25
C VAL A 250 5.34 18.29 10.76
N VAL A 251 6.57 18.21 10.25
CA VAL A 251 6.91 18.50 8.84
C VAL A 251 7.82 17.43 8.26
N ASP A 252 7.71 17.20 6.94
CA ASP A 252 8.66 16.34 6.20
C ASP A 252 9.75 17.22 5.58
N CYS A 253 10.99 16.95 6.00
CA CYS A 253 12.18 17.71 5.64
C CYS A 253 12.93 17.13 4.43
N GLY A 254 12.39 16.09 3.78
CA GLY A 254 13.08 15.37 2.73
C GLY A 254 14.22 14.52 3.27
N ASP A 255 15.26 14.31 2.46
CA ASP A 255 16.36 13.40 2.76
C ASP A 255 17.68 14.14 2.95
N LEU A 256 18.53 13.63 3.84
CA LEU A 256 19.90 14.13 3.98
C LEU A 256 20.74 13.83 2.74
N PRO A 257 21.53 14.79 2.23
CA PRO A 257 22.49 14.55 1.17
C PRO A 257 23.72 13.84 1.74
N VAL A 258 23.64 12.51 1.80
CA VAL A 258 24.71 11.63 2.32
C VAL A 258 25.52 11.01 1.17
N SER A 259 26.83 10.90 1.36
CA SER A 259 27.72 10.23 0.40
C SER A 259 27.48 8.72 0.40
N PRO A 260 27.19 8.10 -0.75
CA PRO A 260 27.11 6.64 -0.86
C PRO A 260 28.46 5.99 -1.20
N PHE A 261 29.55 6.76 -1.21
CA PHE A 261 30.86 6.31 -1.70
C PHE A 261 31.95 6.29 -0.62
N ASP A 262 31.72 7.02 0.48
CA ASP A 262 32.65 7.12 1.59
C ASP A 262 31.86 7.18 2.88
N ASN A 263 31.89 6.09 3.64
CA ASN A 263 31.18 5.95 4.90
C ASN A 263 31.69 6.96 5.95
N ALA A 264 32.97 7.34 5.95
CA ALA A 264 33.50 8.31 6.92
C ALA A 264 32.88 9.69 6.66
N LEU A 265 32.85 10.08 5.39
CA LEU A 265 32.18 11.30 4.95
C LEU A 265 30.68 11.26 5.24
N ALA A 266 30.02 10.14 4.94
CA ALA A 266 28.59 9.98 5.18
C ALA A 266 28.24 10.15 6.66
N PHE A 267 29.00 9.52 7.56
CA PHE A 267 28.79 9.65 9.01
C PHE A 267 29.00 11.09 9.50
N ALA A 268 30.05 11.76 9.00
CA ALA A 268 30.28 13.16 9.33
C ALA A 268 29.14 14.08 8.82
N GLN A 269 28.62 13.81 7.61
CA GLN A 269 27.48 14.55 7.05
C GLN A 269 26.21 14.32 7.86
N MET A 270 25.91 13.06 8.21
CA MET A 270 24.75 12.70 9.03
C MET A 270 24.80 13.37 10.40
N GLU A 271 25.93 13.27 11.09
CA GLU A 271 26.12 13.88 12.42
C GLU A 271 26.02 15.41 12.37
N GLU A 272 26.62 16.05 11.36
CA GLU A 272 26.58 17.51 11.19
C GLU A 272 25.17 18.01 10.87
N TRP A 273 24.48 17.38 9.91
CA TRP A 273 23.13 17.81 9.55
C TRP A 273 22.13 17.55 10.67
N TYR A 274 22.20 16.39 11.34
CA TYR A 274 21.36 16.13 12.51
C TYR A 274 21.64 17.16 13.63
N SER A 275 22.92 17.47 13.89
CA SER A 275 23.31 18.50 14.87
C SER A 275 22.74 19.88 14.52
N ARG A 276 22.75 20.28 13.24
CA ARG A 276 22.18 21.57 12.79
C ARG A 276 20.68 21.63 12.99
N LEU A 277 19.96 20.59 12.57
CA LEU A 277 18.51 20.51 12.72
C LEU A 277 18.12 20.50 14.21
N LEU A 278 18.79 19.68 15.02
CA LEU A 278 18.57 19.61 16.47
C LEU A 278 18.87 20.94 17.17
N ASN A 279 19.80 21.74 16.64
CA ASN A 279 20.12 23.04 17.21
C ASN A 279 19.20 24.17 16.77
N ARG A 280 18.15 23.92 15.99
CA ARG A 280 17.18 24.97 15.65
C ARG A 280 16.34 25.40 16.85
N PRO A 281 15.73 26.60 16.79
CA PRO A 281 14.60 26.94 17.64
C PRO A 281 13.45 25.95 17.41
N VAL A 282 12.52 25.90 18.36
CA VAL A 282 11.24 25.18 18.24
C VAL A 282 10.11 26.19 18.05
N LYS A 283 9.08 25.80 17.30
CA LYS A 283 7.93 26.66 17.01
C LYS A 283 7.05 26.89 18.23
N THR A 284 6.99 25.89 19.10
CA THR A 284 6.23 25.91 20.34
C THR A 284 7.17 25.77 21.54
N PRO A 285 7.79 26.87 22.00
CA PRO A 285 8.71 26.85 23.15
C PRO A 285 8.07 26.37 24.45
N GLU A 286 6.75 26.29 24.55
CA GLU A 286 6.07 25.79 25.77
C GLU A 286 6.09 24.26 25.82
N SER A 287 6.01 23.58 24.67
CA SER A 287 5.95 22.11 24.54
C SER A 287 7.23 21.49 23.98
N GLY A 288 8.24 22.28 23.57
CA GLY A 288 9.52 21.74 23.09
C GLY A 288 10.30 20.90 24.12
N ILE A 289 11.20 20.04 23.65
CA ILE A 289 11.96 19.11 24.50
C ILE A 289 13.07 19.85 25.25
N SER A 290 12.97 19.88 26.57
CA SER A 290 13.93 20.59 27.41
C SER A 290 15.25 19.84 27.52
N SER A 291 16.37 20.54 27.31
CA SER A 291 17.69 20.03 27.64
C SER A 291 18.23 20.70 28.91
N LYS A 292 18.68 19.87 29.85
CA LYS A 292 19.39 20.32 31.06
C LYS A 292 20.78 20.91 30.73
N ILE A 293 21.40 20.48 29.63
CA ILE A 293 22.77 20.87 29.24
C ILE A 293 22.76 22.23 28.54
N THR A 294 21.87 22.41 27.56
CA THR A 294 21.83 23.65 26.78
C THR A 294 20.96 24.72 27.44
N GLY A 295 20.12 24.35 28.40
CA GLY A 295 19.19 25.26 29.08
C GLY A 295 18.05 25.76 28.18
N ARG A 296 17.88 25.17 27.00
CA ARG A 296 16.82 25.53 26.05
C ARG A 296 16.06 24.30 25.55
N LYS A 297 15.04 24.57 24.75
CA LYS A 297 14.22 23.54 24.11
C LYS A 297 14.68 23.26 22.69
N HIS A 298 14.51 22.00 22.29
CA HIS A 298 14.98 21.44 21.02
C HIS A 298 13.85 20.69 20.30
N PRO A 299 13.88 20.66 18.95
CA PRO A 299 12.95 19.86 18.17
C PRO A 299 13.25 18.36 18.34
N GLN A 300 12.26 17.52 18.05
CA GLN A 300 12.47 16.09 17.89
C GLN A 300 12.69 15.77 16.41
N ILE A 301 13.55 14.80 16.12
CA ILE A 301 13.78 14.32 14.76
C ILE A 301 13.35 12.86 14.68
N VAL A 302 12.52 12.54 13.69
CA VAL A 302 12.09 11.19 13.33
C VAL A 302 12.84 10.81 12.06
N SER A 303 13.85 9.96 12.21
CA SER A 303 14.74 9.57 11.13
C SER A 303 14.17 8.36 10.41
N LEU A 304 13.83 8.51 9.13
CA LEU A 304 13.49 7.40 8.27
C LEU A 304 14.79 6.84 7.72
N GLY A 305 15.17 5.66 8.15
CA GLY A 305 16.52 5.15 8.00
C GLY A 305 16.81 4.44 6.69
N GLY A 306 18.08 4.10 6.54
CA GLY A 306 18.54 2.98 5.74
C GLY A 306 19.04 1.89 6.68
N ASP A 307 20.32 1.53 6.63
CA ASP A 307 20.89 0.55 7.57
C ASP A 307 20.97 1.10 9.02
N HIS A 308 21.07 0.21 10.00
CA HIS A 308 21.06 0.56 11.42
C HIS A 308 22.30 1.36 11.86
N SER A 309 23.34 1.42 11.03
CA SER A 309 24.57 2.14 11.39
C SER A 309 24.36 3.66 11.55
N ILE A 310 23.26 4.21 11.00
CA ILE A 310 22.89 5.63 11.12
C ILE A 310 22.60 6.07 12.56
N SER A 311 22.29 5.14 13.47
CA SER A 311 21.99 5.47 14.87
C SER A 311 23.21 6.03 15.60
N LEU A 312 24.43 5.64 15.22
CA LEU A 312 25.66 6.15 15.83
C LEU A 312 25.84 7.66 15.64
N PRO A 313 25.84 8.24 14.42
CA PRO A 313 25.93 9.69 14.25
C PRO A 313 24.74 10.44 14.86
N ILE A 314 23.54 9.85 14.89
CA ILE A 314 22.37 10.42 15.58
C ILE A 314 22.61 10.53 17.09
N LEU A 315 23.05 9.43 17.73
CA LEU A 315 23.36 9.39 19.16
C LEU A 315 24.47 10.36 19.54
N ARG A 316 25.52 10.51 18.70
CA ARG A 316 26.57 11.52 18.92
C ARG A 316 26.00 12.94 18.92
N ALA A 317 25.13 13.26 17.97
CA ALA A 317 24.49 14.57 17.87
C ALA A 317 23.56 14.84 19.06
N LEU A 318 22.72 13.87 19.43
CA LEU A 318 21.83 13.97 20.59
C LEU A 318 22.61 14.11 21.90
N HIS A 319 23.71 13.35 22.07
CA HIS A 319 24.52 13.39 23.29
C HIS A 319 25.09 14.79 23.56
N ARG A 320 25.49 15.54 22.53
CA ARG A 320 25.97 16.93 22.67
C ARG A 320 24.91 17.85 23.28
N VAL A 321 23.63 17.55 23.06
CA VAL A 321 22.51 18.36 23.52
C VAL A 321 21.92 17.82 24.82
N HIS A 322 21.83 16.50 25.00
CA HIS A 322 21.07 15.88 26.08
C HIS A 322 21.94 15.12 27.11
N GLY A 323 23.21 14.86 26.81
CA GLY A 323 24.12 14.05 27.62
C GLY A 323 23.95 12.58 27.33
N ALA A 324 24.28 11.71 28.29
CA ALA A 324 24.07 10.27 28.15
C ALA A 324 22.57 9.95 28.01
N ILE A 325 22.23 9.09 27.05
CA ILE A 325 20.84 8.77 26.67
C ILE A 325 20.53 7.30 26.92
N SER A 326 19.32 7.00 27.38
CA SER A 326 18.80 5.63 27.42
C SER A 326 18.23 5.24 26.06
N ALA A 327 18.59 4.08 25.52
CA ALA A 327 18.03 3.60 24.26
C ALA A 327 16.92 2.55 24.51
N ILE A 328 15.79 2.71 23.83
CA ILE A 328 14.83 1.63 23.56
C ILE A 328 15.12 1.15 22.15
N HIS A 329 15.77 -0.01 22.04
CA HIS A 329 16.13 -0.65 20.77
C HIS A 329 15.19 -1.82 20.52
N ILE A 330 14.29 -1.69 19.55
CA ILE A 330 13.35 -2.74 19.16
C ILE A 330 13.88 -3.42 17.91
N ASP A 331 14.42 -4.63 18.06
CA ASP A 331 15.26 -5.29 17.04
C ASP A 331 15.32 -6.81 17.25
N ALA A 332 15.61 -7.59 16.21
CA ALA A 332 16.00 -8.99 16.30
C ALA A 332 17.45 -9.24 16.78
N HIS A 333 18.33 -8.23 16.64
CA HIS A 333 19.77 -8.22 16.85
C HIS A 333 20.17 -7.24 17.94
N ILE A 334 21.33 -7.49 18.56
CA ILE A 334 21.83 -6.67 19.67
C ILE A 334 22.58 -5.43 19.17
N ASP A 335 23.15 -5.46 17.97
CA ASP A 335 23.90 -4.35 17.36
C ASP A 335 25.01 -3.71 18.23
N THR A 336 25.41 -4.45 19.26
CA THR A 336 26.54 -4.23 20.15
C THR A 336 27.72 -5.13 19.81
N TRP A 337 27.73 -5.72 18.62
CA TRP A 337 28.80 -6.61 18.19
C TRP A 337 30.16 -5.92 18.22
N SER A 338 31.17 -6.66 18.67
CA SER A 338 32.55 -6.20 18.52
C SER A 338 32.87 -6.03 17.03
N PRO A 339 33.53 -4.93 16.62
CA PRO A 339 33.94 -4.73 15.24
C PRO A 339 34.82 -5.85 14.66
N LYS A 340 35.43 -6.70 15.50
CA LYS A 340 36.18 -7.88 15.08
C LYS A 340 35.33 -8.92 14.35
N VAL A 341 34.03 -8.97 14.61
CA VAL A 341 33.09 -9.89 13.96
C VAL A 341 32.96 -9.55 12.48
N PHE A 342 32.81 -8.28 12.15
CA PHE A 342 32.68 -7.81 10.76
C PHE A 342 34.02 -7.55 10.07
N ALA A 343 35.01 -7.05 10.80
CA ALA A 343 36.31 -6.68 10.23
C ALA A 343 37.33 -7.84 10.17
N GLY A 344 36.98 -9.01 10.72
CA GLY A 344 37.82 -10.19 10.80
C GLY A 344 38.64 -10.29 12.09
N SER A 345 39.01 -11.53 12.45
CA SER A 345 39.66 -11.87 13.73
C SER A 345 41.04 -11.21 13.95
N ASN A 346 41.72 -10.81 12.87
CA ASN A 346 42.99 -10.08 12.93
C ASN A 346 42.81 -8.57 13.18
N GLY A 347 41.56 -8.13 13.42
CA GLY A 347 41.21 -6.74 13.60
C GLY A 347 41.04 -6.00 12.27
N SER A 348 40.47 -4.80 12.38
CA SER A 348 40.12 -3.99 11.23
C SER A 348 41.32 -3.24 10.65
N PRO A 349 41.56 -3.29 9.32
CA PRO A 349 42.68 -2.59 8.68
C PRO A 349 42.52 -1.06 8.69
N SER A 350 41.32 -0.55 8.97
CA SER A 350 41.03 0.88 9.06
C SER A 350 40.00 1.16 10.16
N LYS A 351 39.86 2.43 10.58
CA LYS A 351 38.73 2.83 11.44
C LYS A 351 37.39 2.62 10.73
N GLN A 352 37.37 2.78 9.41
CA GLN A 352 36.14 2.72 8.64
C GLN A 352 35.54 1.33 8.57
N SER A 353 36.37 0.30 8.41
CA SER A 353 35.92 -1.09 8.38
C SER A 353 35.51 -1.62 9.76
N GLN A 354 35.55 -0.79 10.82
CA GLN A 354 35.01 -1.13 12.13
C GLN A 354 33.55 -0.71 12.32
N VAL A 355 33.00 0.03 11.35
CA VAL A 355 31.63 0.52 11.38
C VAL A 355 30.82 -0.33 10.41
N ALA A 356 29.89 -1.10 10.96
CA ALA A 356 28.89 -1.90 10.28
C ALA A 356 27.51 -1.67 10.91
N ASP A 357 26.47 -2.08 10.19
CA ASP A 357 25.07 -2.15 10.66
C ASP A 357 24.93 -2.78 12.05
N GLY A 358 25.66 -3.85 12.36
CA GLY A 358 25.62 -4.49 13.68
C GLY A 358 26.56 -3.91 14.76
N THR A 359 27.19 -2.75 14.54
CA THR A 359 28.12 -2.13 15.53
C THR A 359 27.72 -0.76 16.12
N PRO A 360 26.58 -0.10 15.79
CA PRO A 360 26.33 1.27 16.22
C PRO A 360 26.28 1.40 17.75
N TYR A 361 25.69 0.43 18.45
CA TYR A 361 25.55 0.47 19.91
C TYR A 361 26.82 0.03 20.64
N TYR A 362 27.67 -0.78 20.01
CA TYR A 362 29.04 -1.00 20.49
C TYR A 362 29.79 0.33 20.57
N TRP A 363 29.79 1.08 19.47
CA TRP A 363 30.48 2.37 19.42
C TRP A 363 29.84 3.40 20.35
N ALA A 364 28.51 3.46 20.42
CA ALA A 364 27.82 4.37 21.31
C ALA A 364 28.13 4.09 22.80
N GLY A 365 28.20 2.82 23.20
CA GLY A 365 28.61 2.43 24.55
C GLY A 365 30.09 2.76 24.83
N MET A 366 30.99 2.45 23.90
CA MET A 366 32.42 2.75 24.01
C MET A 366 32.74 4.25 24.05
N GLU A 367 31.93 5.07 23.37
CA GLU A 367 32.05 6.53 23.37
C GLU A 367 31.34 7.19 24.57
N GLY A 368 30.66 6.41 25.42
CA GLY A 368 29.95 6.91 26.60
C GLY A 368 28.68 7.68 26.26
N LEU A 369 28.08 7.45 25.09
CA LEU A 369 26.86 8.13 24.63
C LEU A 369 25.61 7.60 25.35
N LEU A 370 25.67 6.38 25.87
CA LEU A 370 24.55 5.65 26.45
C LEU A 370 24.61 5.62 27.98
N THR A 371 23.44 5.59 28.61
CA THR A 371 23.31 5.22 30.02
C THR A 371 23.35 3.69 30.18
N LYS A 372 23.37 3.21 31.43
CA LYS A 372 23.22 1.78 31.78
C LYS A 372 21.76 1.33 31.89
N SER A 373 20.83 2.15 31.42
CA SER A 373 19.39 1.92 31.47
C SER A 373 18.84 1.89 30.05
N SER A 374 19.48 1.09 29.19
CA SER A 374 19.05 0.85 27.81
C SER A 374 18.51 -0.57 27.67
N VAL A 375 17.65 -0.79 26.68
CA VAL A 375 16.96 -2.07 26.48
C VAL A 375 17.00 -2.49 25.02
N HIS A 376 17.32 -3.75 24.80
CA HIS A 376 17.12 -4.45 23.54
C HIS A 376 15.86 -5.31 23.66
N ALA A 377 14.86 -5.09 22.80
CA ALA A 377 13.57 -5.76 22.87
C ALA A 377 13.26 -6.45 21.54
N GLY A 378 13.08 -7.77 21.56
CA GLY A 378 12.83 -8.58 20.36
C GLY A 378 13.97 -9.49 19.94
N ILE A 379 15.04 -9.54 20.74
CA ILE A 379 16.26 -10.30 20.43
C ILE A 379 15.97 -11.78 20.23
N ARG A 380 16.46 -12.32 19.12
CA ARG A 380 16.32 -13.75 18.78
C ARG A 380 17.37 -14.29 17.82
N SER A 381 18.20 -13.42 17.23
CA SER A 381 19.30 -13.83 16.36
C SER A 381 20.37 -14.62 17.14
N SER A 382 21.14 -15.42 16.41
CA SER A 382 22.26 -16.18 17.00
C SER A 382 23.42 -15.26 17.34
N LEU A 383 24.06 -15.52 18.48
CA LEU A 383 25.30 -14.87 18.89
C LEU A 383 26.49 -15.83 18.69
N ASP A 384 27.71 -15.30 18.65
CA ASP A 384 28.93 -16.12 18.50
C ASP A 384 29.23 -16.86 19.81
N SER A 385 29.05 -16.19 20.95
CA SER A 385 29.30 -16.76 22.27
C SER A 385 28.61 -16.01 23.41
N ASN A 386 28.66 -16.56 24.62
CA ASN A 386 28.22 -15.86 25.83
C ASN A 386 29.03 -14.57 26.14
N ALA A 387 30.20 -14.39 25.52
CA ALA A 387 30.97 -13.15 25.67
C ALA A 387 30.23 -11.94 25.07
N ASP A 388 29.43 -12.16 24.01
CA ASP A 388 28.66 -11.10 23.36
C ASP A 388 27.59 -10.54 24.31
N LEU A 389 26.92 -11.40 25.08
CA LEU A 389 25.97 -10.99 26.13
C LEU A 389 26.64 -10.19 27.26
N SER A 390 27.89 -10.53 27.58
CA SER A 390 28.64 -9.82 28.63
C SER A 390 29.03 -8.43 28.13
N LEU A 391 29.50 -8.34 26.88
CA LEU A 391 29.82 -7.09 26.20
C LEU A 391 28.59 -6.19 26.05
N ASP A 392 27.44 -6.76 25.69
CA ASP A 392 26.17 -6.06 25.57
C ASP A 392 25.76 -5.38 26.89
N ALA A 393 25.82 -6.12 27.98
CA ALA A 393 25.59 -5.58 29.32
C ALA A 393 26.61 -4.50 29.71
N GLU A 394 27.88 -4.67 29.32
CA GLU A 394 28.92 -3.65 29.49
C GLU A 394 28.62 -2.38 28.68
N MET A 395 27.98 -2.47 27.50
CA MET A 395 27.54 -1.31 26.72
C MET A 395 26.33 -0.60 27.35
N GLY A 396 25.61 -1.27 28.26
CA GLY A 396 24.54 -0.68 29.07
C GLY A 396 23.14 -1.19 28.74
N PHE A 397 23.05 -2.34 28.05
CA PHE A 397 21.79 -2.92 27.63
C PHE A 397 21.30 -4.03 28.54
N THR A 398 19.98 -4.12 28.64
CA THR A 398 19.26 -5.29 29.15
C THR A 398 18.49 -5.92 28.00
N ILE A 399 18.63 -7.22 27.82
CA ILE A 399 17.96 -7.95 26.73
C ILE A 399 16.59 -8.47 27.18
N ILE A 400 15.57 -8.17 26.39
CA ILE A 400 14.25 -8.80 26.39
C ILE A 400 14.15 -9.62 25.11
N PRO A 401 14.29 -10.96 25.18
CA PRO A 401 14.23 -11.80 23.98
C PRO A 401 12.80 -11.80 23.40
N ALA A 402 12.65 -12.05 22.10
CA ALA A 402 11.33 -12.13 21.46
C ALA A 402 10.40 -13.13 22.17
N GLY A 403 10.96 -14.26 22.61
CA GLY A 403 10.26 -15.30 23.36
C GLY A 403 9.78 -14.90 24.76
N ALA A 404 10.16 -13.72 25.28
CA ALA A 404 9.59 -13.18 26.51
C ALA A 404 8.07 -13.01 26.42
N MET A 405 7.53 -12.81 25.21
CA MET A 405 6.10 -12.71 24.97
C MET A 405 5.35 -14.05 25.14
N LEU A 406 6.07 -15.17 25.24
CA LEU A 406 5.48 -16.49 25.53
C LEU A 406 5.39 -16.77 27.05
N GLN A 407 5.87 -15.86 27.89
CA GLN A 407 5.78 -15.96 29.35
C GLN A 407 4.40 -15.51 29.86
N GLU A 408 4.17 -15.69 31.16
CA GLU A 408 2.96 -15.19 31.82
C GLU A 408 2.80 -13.67 31.59
N ASN A 409 1.57 -13.22 31.37
CA ASN A 409 1.20 -11.84 30.97
C ASN A 409 1.63 -11.41 29.55
N GLY A 410 2.36 -12.25 28.81
CA GLY A 410 2.63 -12.10 27.37
C GLY A 410 3.16 -10.72 26.96
N LEU A 411 2.41 -10.03 26.10
CA LEU A 411 2.74 -8.69 25.61
C LEU A 411 2.92 -7.65 26.74
N GLN A 412 2.07 -7.72 27.78
CA GLN A 412 2.14 -6.79 28.91
C GLN A 412 3.42 -6.97 29.74
N HIS A 413 3.95 -8.20 29.79
CA HIS A 413 5.25 -8.46 30.42
C HIS A 413 6.40 -7.75 29.69
N VAL A 414 6.38 -7.75 28.35
CA VAL A 414 7.38 -7.06 27.54
C VAL A 414 7.30 -5.54 27.77
N ILE A 415 6.09 -4.98 27.70
CA ILE A 415 5.84 -3.54 27.92
C ILE A 415 6.33 -3.11 29.30
N GLN A 416 5.94 -3.83 30.36
CA GLN A 416 6.33 -3.48 31.72
C GLN A 416 7.86 -3.54 31.90
N LYS A 417 8.52 -4.56 31.35
CA LYS A 417 9.99 -4.65 31.41
C LYS A 417 10.68 -3.47 30.74
N ILE A 418 10.22 -3.05 29.55
CA ILE A 418 10.77 -1.87 28.86
C ILE A 418 10.64 -0.64 29.79
N ARG A 419 9.44 -0.43 30.35
CA ARG A 419 9.15 0.71 31.23
C ARG A 419 9.91 0.67 32.57
N ASP A 420 10.25 -0.50 33.08
CA ASP A 420 11.02 -0.66 34.32
C ASP A 420 12.51 -0.38 34.11
N ILE A 421 13.04 -0.70 32.92
CA ILE A 421 14.46 -0.51 32.58
C ILE A 421 14.75 0.96 32.29
N VAL A 422 13.91 1.62 31.48
CA VAL A 422 14.19 2.97 30.99
C VAL A 422 13.70 4.06 31.94
N PRO A 423 14.47 5.14 32.15
CA PRO A 423 14.09 6.25 33.00
C PRO A 423 13.01 7.11 32.35
N HIS A 424 11.94 7.43 33.07
CA HIS A 424 10.77 8.09 32.48
C HIS A 424 11.01 9.58 32.18
N LYS A 425 11.85 10.24 32.98
CA LYS A 425 12.12 11.69 32.89
C LYS A 425 13.46 12.04 32.25
N GLU A 426 14.36 11.08 32.12
CA GLU A 426 15.66 11.31 31.48
C GLU A 426 15.55 11.12 29.96
N PRO A 427 16.49 11.66 29.18
CA PRO A 427 16.47 11.54 27.72
C PRO A 427 16.42 10.08 27.25
N VAL A 428 15.44 9.75 26.39
CA VAL A 428 15.28 8.44 25.77
C VAL A 428 15.41 8.55 24.25
N TYR A 429 16.22 7.70 23.64
CA TYR A 429 16.27 7.46 22.20
C TYR A 429 15.44 6.23 21.88
N VAL A 430 14.60 6.29 20.85
CA VAL A 430 13.83 5.13 20.39
C VAL A 430 14.32 4.74 19.01
N SER A 431 14.79 3.52 18.87
CA SER A 431 15.26 2.98 17.62
C SER A 431 14.48 1.72 17.30
N LEU A 432 13.87 1.70 16.13
CA LEU A 432 13.01 0.61 15.69
C LEU A 432 13.55 0.01 14.40
N ASP A 433 14.12 -1.17 14.52
CA ASP A 433 14.45 -2.02 13.38
C ASP A 433 13.19 -2.74 12.90
N ILE A 434 12.93 -2.69 11.60
CA ILE A 434 11.78 -3.36 11.01
C ILE A 434 11.89 -4.89 11.08
N ASP A 435 13.12 -5.41 11.21
CA ASP A 435 13.37 -6.84 11.38
C ASP A 435 12.98 -7.37 12.77
N SER A 436 12.60 -6.50 13.71
CA SER A 436 11.95 -6.91 14.96
C SER A 436 10.65 -7.69 14.70
N LEU A 437 9.99 -7.42 13.58
CA LEU A 437 8.85 -8.18 13.11
C LEU A 437 9.27 -9.50 12.48
N ASP A 438 8.38 -10.49 12.54
CA ASP A 438 8.59 -11.73 11.80
C ASP A 438 8.64 -11.44 10.27
N PRO A 439 9.48 -12.14 9.48
CA PRO A 439 9.54 -11.97 8.03
C PRO A 439 8.20 -12.19 7.30
N ALA A 440 7.21 -12.83 7.94
CA ALA A 440 5.84 -12.88 7.44
C ALA A 440 5.17 -11.50 7.34
N PHE A 441 5.60 -10.53 8.16
CA PHE A 441 5.06 -9.16 8.20
C PHE A 441 6.05 -8.11 7.65
N ALA A 442 7.36 -8.36 7.78
CA ALA A 442 8.41 -7.50 7.26
C ALA A 442 9.44 -8.30 6.42
N PRO A 443 9.06 -8.86 5.25
CA PRO A 443 10.00 -9.59 4.40
C PRO A 443 11.09 -8.69 3.80
N GLY A 444 10.81 -7.39 3.64
CA GLY A 444 11.71 -6.41 3.05
C GLY A 444 12.68 -5.83 4.07
N THR A 445 13.62 -6.63 4.57
CA THR A 445 14.70 -6.18 5.47
C THR A 445 16.05 -6.81 5.10
N ALA A 446 17.15 -6.14 5.49
CA ALA A 446 18.50 -6.63 5.28
C ALA A 446 18.80 -7.92 6.06
N GLY A 447 18.34 -8.02 7.32
CA GLY A 447 18.65 -9.10 8.25
C GLY A 447 17.43 -9.88 8.77
N PRO A 448 16.60 -10.54 7.94
CA PRO A 448 15.39 -11.16 8.45
C PRO A 448 15.68 -12.32 9.41
N ALA A 449 15.10 -12.27 10.61
CA ALA A 449 15.17 -13.34 11.61
C ALA A 449 13.77 -13.94 11.88
N ALA A 450 13.61 -15.25 11.71
CA ALA A 450 12.31 -15.91 11.97
C ALA A 450 11.94 -15.94 13.46
N GLY A 451 10.64 -16.06 13.77
CA GLY A 451 10.12 -16.10 15.14
C GLY A 451 9.99 -14.72 15.78
N GLY A 452 9.76 -13.70 14.96
CA GLY A 452 9.60 -12.31 15.39
C GLY A 452 8.19 -11.97 15.89
N TRP A 453 7.98 -10.70 16.18
CA TRP A 453 6.67 -10.21 16.62
C TRP A 453 5.76 -9.89 15.44
N THR A 454 4.46 -9.87 15.70
CA THR A 454 3.46 -9.42 14.72
C THR A 454 3.36 -7.90 14.73
N SER A 455 2.91 -7.29 13.63
CA SER A 455 2.75 -5.83 13.55
C SER A 455 1.87 -5.26 14.67
N ARG A 456 0.80 -5.97 15.05
CA ARG A 456 -0.10 -5.57 16.14
C ARG A 456 0.60 -5.51 17.52
N GLU A 457 1.56 -6.42 17.76
CA GLU A 457 2.26 -6.48 19.04
C GLU A 457 3.24 -5.31 19.15
N VAL A 458 4.00 -5.04 18.07
CA VAL A 458 4.91 -3.89 18.03
C VAL A 458 4.15 -2.55 18.13
N ILE A 459 3.01 -2.41 17.46
CA ILE A 459 2.13 -1.23 17.62
C ILE A 459 1.76 -1.01 19.10
N GLN A 460 1.35 -2.06 19.80
CA GLN A 460 0.97 -1.94 21.20
C GLN A 460 2.18 -1.66 22.11
N ILE A 461 3.33 -2.27 21.82
CA ILE A 461 4.60 -1.98 22.53
C ILE A 461 4.92 -0.49 22.42
N ILE A 462 4.85 0.09 21.22
CA ILE A 462 5.08 1.52 20.99
C ILE A 462 4.11 2.37 21.82
N ILE A 463 2.81 2.13 21.69
CA ILE A 463 1.76 2.96 22.31
C ILE A 463 1.91 2.99 23.84
N GLU A 464 2.12 1.83 24.47
CA GLU A 464 2.15 1.74 25.94
C GLU A 464 3.53 2.00 26.53
N SER A 465 4.61 1.53 25.89
CA SER A 465 5.96 1.69 26.44
C SER A 465 6.42 3.14 26.36
N LEU A 466 6.05 3.88 25.30
CA LEU A 466 6.48 5.26 25.11
C LEU A 466 5.65 6.29 25.90
N GLN A 467 4.53 5.88 26.50
CA GLN A 467 3.65 6.80 27.21
C GLN A 467 4.37 7.52 28.36
N GLY A 468 4.42 8.85 28.28
CA GLY A 468 5.01 9.74 29.29
C GLY A 468 6.54 9.79 29.29
N LEU A 469 7.22 9.12 28.35
CA LEU A 469 8.68 9.17 28.24
C LEU A 469 9.17 10.47 27.61
N ASN A 470 10.31 10.96 28.09
CA ASN A 470 11.06 12.06 27.48
C ASN A 470 11.88 11.58 26.28
N VAL A 471 11.19 11.24 25.19
CA VAL A 471 11.83 10.82 23.93
C VAL A 471 12.50 12.02 23.27
N VAL A 472 13.79 11.94 22.94
CA VAL A 472 14.57 13.06 22.38
C VAL A 472 14.91 12.89 20.89
N GLY A 473 14.82 11.66 20.37
CA GLY A 473 15.05 11.34 18.97
C GLY A 473 14.54 9.95 18.65
N VAL A 474 14.27 9.71 17.37
CA VAL A 474 13.74 8.45 16.85
C VAL A 474 14.43 8.06 15.55
N ASP A 475 14.66 6.78 15.33
CA ASP A 475 14.85 6.21 13.99
C ASP A 475 13.93 5.00 13.72
N VAL A 476 13.66 4.76 12.44
CA VAL A 476 12.98 3.57 11.92
C VAL A 476 13.82 3.06 10.75
N VAL A 477 14.45 1.90 10.87
CA VAL A 477 15.57 1.46 10.03
C VAL A 477 15.31 0.10 9.35
N GLU A 478 16.25 -0.29 8.50
CA GLU A 478 16.35 -1.58 7.78
C GLU A 478 15.20 -1.92 6.82
N VAL A 479 14.41 -0.94 6.40
CA VAL A 479 13.42 -1.15 5.33
C VAL A 479 14.14 -1.33 3.98
N LEU A 480 14.02 -2.52 3.40
CA LEU A 480 14.66 -2.95 2.15
C LEU A 480 13.58 -3.21 1.06
N PRO A 481 13.26 -2.21 0.20
CA PRO A 481 12.15 -2.31 -0.74
C PRO A 481 12.34 -3.38 -1.81
N GLY A 482 13.59 -3.67 -2.19
CA GLY A 482 13.91 -4.70 -3.19
C GLY A 482 13.54 -6.12 -2.79
N MET A 483 13.27 -6.37 -1.51
CA MET A 483 12.77 -7.66 -1.00
C MET A 483 11.35 -7.58 -0.45
N ASP A 484 10.76 -6.38 -0.44
CA ASP A 484 9.39 -6.21 0.01
C ASP A 484 8.41 -6.80 -1.01
N SER A 485 7.31 -7.37 -0.51
CA SER A 485 6.29 -8.01 -1.34
C SER A 485 4.98 -7.25 -1.20
N ALA A 486 4.53 -6.60 -2.27
CA ALA A 486 3.35 -5.74 -2.26
C ALA A 486 3.41 -4.60 -1.22
N GLU A 487 4.62 -4.07 -0.98
CA GLU A 487 4.88 -2.90 -0.12
C GLU A 487 4.51 -3.11 1.36
N ILE A 488 4.29 -4.35 1.80
CA ILE A 488 3.77 -4.62 3.16
C ILE A 488 4.76 -4.16 4.25
N THR A 489 6.06 -4.21 3.97
CA THR A 489 7.11 -3.77 4.89
C THR A 489 7.14 -2.24 4.96
N GLY A 490 7.06 -1.57 3.80
CA GLY A 490 6.93 -0.11 3.74
C GLY A 490 5.67 0.41 4.45
N ILE A 491 4.53 -0.29 4.30
CA ILE A 491 3.26 0.05 4.96
C ILE A 491 3.37 -0.11 6.47
N VAL A 492 3.91 -1.23 6.97
CA VAL A 492 4.03 -1.41 8.44
C VAL A 492 5.06 -0.44 9.04
N ALA A 493 6.18 -0.18 8.37
CA ALA A 493 7.15 0.81 8.84
C ALA A 493 6.52 2.22 8.94
N ALA A 494 5.70 2.60 7.96
CA ALA A 494 4.96 3.85 7.99
C ALA A 494 3.95 3.93 9.14
N GLU A 495 3.23 2.84 9.40
CA GLU A 495 2.26 2.75 10.50
C GLU A 495 2.95 2.85 11.87
N LEU A 496 4.06 2.15 12.07
CA LEU A 496 4.86 2.22 13.30
C LEU A 496 5.42 3.63 13.51
N THR A 497 5.93 4.26 12.44
CA THR A 497 6.39 5.66 12.47
C THR A 497 5.25 6.61 12.88
N PHE A 498 4.04 6.42 12.36
CA PHE A 498 2.88 7.23 12.69
C PHE A 498 2.45 7.05 14.16
N GLU A 499 2.49 5.84 14.69
CA GLU A 499 2.22 5.57 16.11
C GLU A 499 3.26 6.25 17.01
N ILE A 500 4.55 6.19 16.65
CA ILE A 500 5.61 6.90 17.38
C ILE A 500 5.37 8.40 17.36
N ILE A 501 5.18 9.02 16.19
CA ILE A 501 4.88 10.47 16.05
C ILE A 501 3.70 10.85 16.94
N THR A 502 2.64 10.03 16.92
CA THR A 502 1.45 10.27 17.74
C THR A 502 1.78 10.27 19.23
N SER A 503 2.61 9.32 19.70
CA SER A 503 3.08 9.29 21.08
C SER A 503 3.98 10.50 21.42
N LEU A 504 4.85 10.94 20.51
CA LEU A 504 5.69 12.15 20.71
C LEU A 504 4.83 13.42 20.90
N VAL A 505 3.76 13.56 20.12
CA VAL A 505 2.80 14.67 20.25
C VAL A 505 2.03 14.56 21.56
N LYS A 506 1.48 13.38 21.87
CA LYS A 506 0.68 13.12 23.07
C LYS A 506 1.47 13.32 24.36
N ASN A 507 2.74 12.93 24.39
CA ASN A 507 3.61 13.13 25.56
C ASN A 507 3.84 14.62 25.85
N ARG A 508 3.84 15.49 24.84
CA ARG A 508 4.08 16.93 25.02
C ARG A 508 2.83 17.74 25.32
N ILE A 509 1.65 17.25 24.93
CA ILE A 509 0.37 17.89 25.29
C ILE A 509 0.01 17.61 26.75
N ASN A 510 0.40 16.44 27.26
CA ASN A 510 0.12 16.00 28.62
C ASN A 510 1.26 16.26 29.61
N ALA A 511 2.35 16.90 29.18
CA ALA A 511 3.57 17.14 29.97
C ALA A 511 3.44 18.25 31.02
#